data_AF-A0A3M4W914-F1
#
_entry.id   AF-A0A3M4W914-F1
#
_cell.length_a   1.000
_cell.length_b   1.000
_cell.length_c   1.000
_cell.angle_alpha   90.00
_cell.angle_beta   90.00
_cell.angle_gamma   90.00
#
_symmetry.space_group_name_H-M   'P 1'
#
loop_
_entity.id
_entity.type
_entity.pdbx_description
1 polymer ?
#
loop_
_entity_poly.entity_id
_entity_poly.type
_entity_poly.pdbx_seq_one_letter_code
_entity_poly.pdbx_strand_id
1 'polypeptide(L)'
;MTTSHMVLIGLIATALALRALVAFYYRDHQRILRLLKLEPRIAGRKEHYYRPWDGWLAPLPFIWTWLDIVAAVLLASIYSTPLMWLVVVLWSGGRLRALQEFGHNAVHFALCPNHEWQWWLSNVFYQFPAFKRDMRSRHQTHTMEHHRNPNHPDRDPNRARVQAGGYVAGISSSSFHTLLLYPLTPGGAWVNLTTMARNSLLNHSRLTTVLRVLCLIAVAALLYWAGGWKGVLFGWLVPLMTSYPVFAWVSLLTEHRWFVEGTSRDRRDLEYLAGRPTDYFGISGWLIRVFIAPTSDAYHLAHSLYPGVRWNYLPAIDRHLKIHEPRYSNNASEGLLLKRGSAPTALSELYERLVTTGHPENTLNTRGSV
;
A
#
# COMPACT_ATOMS: atom_id res chain seq x y z
N MET A 1 27.21 -26.14 6.91
CA MET A 1 26.01 -25.32 7.15
C MET A 1 25.31 -25.86 8.39
N THR A 2 24.90 -24.99 9.34
CA THR A 2 24.07 -25.44 10.48
C THR A 2 22.61 -25.64 10.05
N THR A 3 21.82 -26.37 10.85
CA THR A 3 20.38 -26.57 10.61
C THR A 3 19.64 -25.26 10.37
N SER A 4 19.93 -24.21 11.14
CA SER A 4 19.30 -22.88 10.98
C SER A 4 19.62 -22.23 9.63
N HIS A 5 20.83 -22.42 9.09
CA HIS A 5 21.17 -21.91 7.75
C HIS A 5 20.41 -22.67 6.66
N MET A 6 20.26 -23.99 6.80
CA MET A 6 19.47 -24.79 5.83
C MET A 6 18.00 -24.37 5.83
N VAL A 7 17.42 -24.16 7.02
CA VAL A 7 16.05 -23.65 7.16
C VAL A 7 15.92 -22.27 6.51
N LEU A 8 16.84 -21.35 6.79
CA LEU A 8 16.84 -20.01 6.19
C LEU A 8 16.87 -20.06 4.65
N ILE A 9 17.77 -20.86 4.08
CA ILE A 9 17.84 -21.02 2.61
C ILE A 9 16.55 -21.63 2.08
N GLY A 10 15.99 -22.64 2.76
CA GLY A 10 14.72 -23.25 2.39
C GLY A 10 13.55 -22.25 2.37
N LEU A 11 13.46 -21.37 3.38
CA LEU A 11 12.45 -20.31 3.42
C LEU A 11 12.59 -19.35 2.25
N ILE A 12 13.81 -18.86 1.98
CA ILE A 12 14.09 -17.93 0.88
C ILE A 12 13.79 -18.58 -0.47
N ALA A 13 14.31 -19.79 -0.71
CA ALA A 13 14.11 -20.53 -1.94
C ALA A 13 12.62 -20.80 -2.20
N THR A 14 11.87 -21.20 -1.17
CA THR A 14 10.42 -21.39 -1.27
C THR A 14 9.73 -20.08 -1.62
N ALA A 15 10.04 -18.99 -0.93
CA ALA A 15 9.43 -17.69 -1.18
C ALA A 15 9.71 -17.16 -2.60
N LEU A 16 10.90 -17.43 -3.15
CA LEU A 16 11.26 -17.12 -4.53
C LEU A 16 10.54 -18.02 -5.53
N ALA A 17 10.45 -19.32 -5.27
CA ALA A 17 9.73 -20.27 -6.12
C ALA A 17 8.24 -19.92 -6.23
N LEU A 18 7.59 -19.54 -5.12
CA LEU A 18 6.19 -19.11 -5.13
C LEU A 18 5.98 -17.84 -5.97
N ARG A 19 6.91 -16.88 -5.89
CA ARG A 19 6.88 -15.67 -6.72
C ARG A 19 7.11 -15.98 -8.19
N ALA A 20 8.05 -16.86 -8.51
CA ALA A 20 8.32 -17.28 -9.89
C ALA A 20 7.10 -17.99 -10.49
N LEU A 21 6.43 -18.87 -9.73
CA LEU A 21 5.19 -19.52 -10.13
C LEU A 21 4.10 -18.49 -10.46
N VAL A 22 3.88 -17.51 -9.58
CA VAL A 22 2.90 -16.44 -9.82
C VAL A 22 3.29 -15.60 -11.03
N ALA A 23 4.55 -15.17 -11.14
CA ALA A 23 5.01 -14.38 -12.28
C ALA A 23 4.81 -15.11 -13.61
N PHE A 24 5.13 -16.40 -13.66
CA PHE A 24 4.91 -17.24 -14.83
C PHE A 24 3.42 -17.40 -15.13
N TYR A 25 2.61 -17.70 -14.12
CA TYR A 25 1.19 -17.91 -14.30
C TYR A 25 0.51 -16.65 -14.85
N TYR A 26 0.77 -15.47 -14.29
CA TYR A 26 0.12 -14.21 -14.68
C TYR A 26 0.83 -13.45 -15.82
N ARG A 27 1.72 -14.08 -16.59
CA ARG A 27 2.48 -13.41 -17.67
C ARG A 27 1.65 -12.88 -18.84
N ASP A 28 0.49 -13.51 -19.11
CA ASP A 28 -0.43 -13.12 -20.18
C ASP A 28 -1.28 -11.90 -19.76
N HIS A 29 -0.69 -10.72 -19.90
CA HIS A 29 -1.33 -9.45 -19.62
C HIS A 29 -2.18 -8.93 -20.78
N GLN A 30 -1.89 -9.31 -22.03
CA GLN A 30 -2.64 -8.86 -23.21
C GLN A 30 -4.12 -9.24 -23.13
N ARG A 31 -4.41 -10.43 -22.57
CA ARG A 31 -5.78 -10.86 -22.26
C ARG A 31 -6.54 -9.83 -21.42
N ILE A 32 -5.89 -9.25 -20.41
CA ILE A 32 -6.53 -8.24 -19.55
C ILE A 32 -6.68 -6.92 -20.31
N LEU A 33 -5.69 -6.50 -21.09
CA LEU A 33 -5.78 -5.28 -21.90
C LEU A 33 -6.98 -5.34 -22.87
N ARG A 34 -7.19 -6.47 -23.55
CA ARG A 34 -8.35 -6.68 -24.44
C ARG A 34 -9.69 -6.74 -23.69
N LEU A 35 -9.74 -7.37 -22.52
CA LEU A 35 -10.94 -7.39 -21.67
C LEU A 35 -11.37 -5.98 -21.27
N LEU A 36 -10.39 -5.15 -20.90
CA LEU A 36 -10.59 -3.75 -20.52
C LEU A 36 -10.81 -2.81 -21.73
N LYS A 37 -10.81 -3.34 -22.97
CA LYS A 37 -10.91 -2.58 -24.22
C LYS A 37 -9.78 -1.57 -24.43
N LEU A 38 -8.62 -1.82 -23.83
CA LEU A 38 -7.39 -1.08 -24.09
C LEU A 38 -6.73 -1.58 -25.39
N GLU A 39 -6.88 -2.86 -25.70
CA GLU A 39 -6.48 -3.45 -26.98
C GLU A 39 -7.70 -4.02 -27.75
N PRO A 40 -7.63 -4.12 -29.09
CA PRO A 40 -8.68 -4.73 -29.88
C PRO A 40 -8.96 -6.18 -29.47
N ARG A 41 -10.25 -6.54 -29.37
CA ARG A 41 -10.66 -7.92 -29.07
C ARG A 41 -10.40 -8.83 -30.27
N ILE A 42 -10.06 -10.08 -29.98
CA ILE A 42 -9.91 -11.11 -31.02
C ILE A 42 -11.29 -11.72 -31.27
N ALA A 43 -11.78 -11.61 -32.50
CA ALA A 43 -13.07 -12.17 -32.90
C ALA A 43 -13.15 -13.67 -32.59
N GLY A 44 -14.28 -14.13 -32.03
CA GLY A 44 -14.50 -15.53 -31.67
C GLY A 44 -13.76 -16.02 -30.42
N ARG A 45 -12.86 -15.24 -29.80
CA ARG A 45 -12.14 -15.65 -28.59
C ARG A 45 -12.79 -15.08 -27.33
N LYS A 46 -13.34 -15.96 -26.48
CA LYS A 46 -13.86 -15.58 -25.16
C LYS A 46 -12.70 -15.46 -24.16
N GLU A 47 -12.55 -14.29 -23.58
CA GLU A 47 -11.57 -14.03 -22.53
C GLU A 47 -12.27 -13.93 -21.18
N HIS A 48 -11.59 -14.39 -20.13
CA HIS A 48 -12.08 -14.37 -18.77
C HIS A 48 -11.16 -13.54 -17.91
N TYR A 49 -11.73 -12.79 -16.97
CA TYR A 49 -10.96 -11.98 -16.04
C TYR A 49 -10.11 -12.88 -15.11
N TYR A 50 -10.80 -13.73 -14.35
CA TYR A 50 -10.17 -14.77 -13.54
C TYR A 50 -9.64 -15.94 -14.38
N ARG A 51 -8.69 -16.69 -13.83
CA ARG A 51 -8.15 -17.93 -14.39
C ARG A 51 -8.44 -19.12 -13.46
N PRO A 52 -8.38 -20.36 -13.99
CA PRO A 52 -8.77 -21.55 -13.24
C PRO A 52 -8.03 -21.76 -11.91
N TRP A 53 -6.78 -21.31 -11.79
CA TRP A 53 -5.96 -21.53 -10.61
C TRP A 53 -5.91 -20.32 -9.67
N ASP A 54 -6.67 -19.26 -9.95
CA ASP A 54 -6.62 -18.03 -9.14
C ASP A 54 -6.96 -18.28 -7.67
N GLY A 55 -7.93 -19.15 -7.37
CA GLY A 55 -8.28 -19.52 -6.00
C GLY A 55 -7.15 -20.20 -5.25
N TRP A 56 -6.42 -21.11 -5.92
CA TRP A 56 -5.26 -21.82 -5.36
C TRP A 56 -4.02 -20.94 -5.21
N LEU A 57 -3.86 -19.94 -6.09
CA LEU A 57 -2.74 -19.01 -6.08
C LEU A 57 -2.99 -17.75 -5.25
N ALA A 58 -4.22 -17.52 -4.79
CA ALA A 58 -4.59 -16.39 -3.94
C ALA A 58 -3.86 -16.34 -2.58
N PRO A 59 -3.57 -17.48 -1.90
CA PRO A 59 -2.84 -17.47 -0.63
C PRO A 59 -1.36 -17.13 -0.77
N LEU A 60 -0.75 -17.46 -1.91
CA LEU A 60 0.69 -17.34 -2.11
C LEU A 60 1.26 -15.95 -1.76
N PRO A 61 0.64 -14.82 -2.15
CA PRO A 61 1.11 -13.51 -1.75
C PRO A 61 1.23 -13.27 -0.26
N PHE A 62 0.30 -13.82 0.51
CA PHE A 62 0.35 -13.75 1.95
C PHE A 62 1.45 -14.66 2.50
N ILE A 63 1.54 -15.90 2.00
CA ILE A 63 2.52 -16.90 2.44
C ILE A 63 3.95 -16.42 2.22
N TRP A 64 4.33 -16.02 1.00
CA TRP A 64 5.72 -15.62 0.75
C TRP A 64 6.11 -14.37 1.54
N THR A 65 5.14 -13.52 1.89
CA THR A 65 5.43 -12.30 2.64
C THR A 65 5.69 -12.62 4.11
N TRP A 66 5.00 -13.61 4.68
CA TRP A 66 5.36 -14.15 6.00
C TRP A 66 6.68 -14.92 5.97
N LEU A 67 6.98 -15.68 4.90
CA LEU A 67 8.29 -16.31 4.74
C LEU A 67 9.42 -15.28 4.73
N ASP A 68 9.25 -14.14 4.05
CA ASP A 68 10.22 -13.04 4.07
C ASP A 68 10.46 -12.49 5.49
N ILE A 69 9.39 -12.34 6.29
CA ILE A 69 9.49 -11.85 7.69
C ILE A 69 10.25 -12.87 8.55
N VAL A 70 9.86 -14.14 8.48
CA VAL A 70 10.47 -15.23 9.24
C VAL A 70 11.92 -15.41 8.87
N ALA A 71 12.25 -15.36 7.56
CA ALA A 71 13.62 -15.44 7.09
C ALA A 71 14.49 -14.29 7.63
N ALA A 72 13.97 -13.06 7.65
CA ALA A 72 14.69 -11.91 8.20
C ALA A 72 14.93 -12.05 9.71
N VAL A 73 13.92 -12.50 10.47
CA VAL A 73 14.04 -12.77 11.91
C VAL A 73 15.06 -13.87 12.18
N LEU A 74 15.00 -14.98 11.43
CA LEU A 74 15.94 -16.09 11.59
C LEU A 74 17.37 -15.67 11.26
N LEU A 75 17.56 -14.89 10.18
CA LEU A 75 18.84 -14.30 9.82
C LEU A 75 19.37 -13.40 10.96
N ALA A 76 18.54 -12.51 11.49
CA ALA A 76 18.93 -11.66 12.61
C ALA A 76 19.21 -12.45 13.90
N SER A 77 18.54 -13.58 14.12
CA SER A 77 18.84 -14.47 15.25
C SER A 77 20.18 -15.18 15.09
N ILE A 78 20.54 -15.59 13.87
CA ILE A 78 21.83 -16.25 13.58
C ILE A 78 23.01 -15.30 13.88
N TYR A 79 22.91 -14.04 13.44
CA TYR A 79 23.99 -13.06 13.60
C TYR A 79 23.90 -12.21 14.89
N SER A 80 22.70 -12.04 15.44
CA SER A 80 22.41 -11.46 16.75
C SER A 80 22.96 -10.05 17.03
N THR A 81 23.25 -9.24 16.01
CA THR A 81 23.69 -7.84 16.19
C THR A 81 22.51 -6.86 16.26
N PRO A 82 22.64 -5.71 16.96
CA PRO A 82 21.61 -4.68 17.00
C PRO A 82 21.20 -4.17 15.61
N LEU A 83 22.17 -4.03 14.69
CA LEU A 83 21.92 -3.61 13.31
C LEU A 83 21.00 -4.59 12.57
N MET A 84 21.18 -5.90 12.78
CA MET A 84 20.32 -6.91 12.15
C MET A 84 18.88 -6.81 12.66
N TRP A 85 18.67 -6.54 13.94
CA TRP A 85 17.33 -6.32 14.48
C TRP A 85 16.69 -5.03 13.99
N LEU A 86 17.47 -3.96 13.77
CA LEU A 86 16.98 -2.75 13.10
C LEU A 86 16.56 -3.05 11.66
N VAL A 87 17.36 -3.82 10.91
CA VAL A 87 16.99 -4.27 9.55
C VAL A 87 15.70 -5.07 9.56
N VAL A 88 15.50 -5.97 10.54
CA VAL A 88 14.23 -6.70 10.73
C VAL A 88 13.07 -5.74 10.95
N VAL A 89 13.24 -4.71 11.77
CA VAL A 89 12.16 -3.74 12.02
C VAL A 89 11.72 -3.06 10.72
N LEU A 90 12.67 -2.59 9.91
CA LEU A 90 12.39 -1.95 8.63
C LEU A 90 11.80 -2.95 7.62
N TRP A 91 12.40 -4.15 7.52
CA TRP A 91 11.96 -5.22 6.63
C TRP A 91 10.53 -5.67 6.94
N SER A 92 10.25 -6.06 8.18
CA SER A 92 8.92 -6.45 8.62
C SER A 92 7.89 -5.33 8.42
N GLY A 93 8.27 -4.07 8.62
CA GLY A 93 7.40 -2.93 8.32
C GLY A 93 6.97 -2.88 6.85
N GLY A 94 7.91 -3.03 5.92
CA GLY A 94 7.64 -3.08 4.49
C GLY A 94 6.84 -4.31 4.07
N ARG A 95 7.10 -5.47 4.69
CA ARG A 95 6.32 -6.70 4.46
C ARG A 95 4.89 -6.57 4.97
N LEU A 96 4.66 -5.93 6.12
CA LEU A 96 3.32 -5.58 6.61
C LEU A 96 2.61 -4.61 5.65
N ARG A 97 3.33 -3.67 5.02
CA ARG A 97 2.78 -2.81 3.96
C ARG A 97 2.42 -3.61 2.69
N ALA A 98 3.20 -4.62 2.32
CA ALA A 98 2.86 -5.52 1.22
C ALA A 98 1.61 -6.38 1.54
N LEU A 99 1.53 -6.92 2.76
CA LEU A 99 0.33 -7.62 3.25
C LEU A 99 -0.92 -6.72 3.23
N GLN A 100 -0.77 -5.44 3.62
CA GLN A 100 -1.83 -4.45 3.50
C GLN A 100 -2.36 -4.33 2.08
N GLU A 101 -1.45 -4.38 1.10
CA GLU A 101 -1.77 -4.18 -0.29
C GLU A 101 -2.35 -5.42 -0.96
N PHE A 102 -1.91 -6.62 -0.61
CA PHE A 102 -2.63 -7.83 -1.00
C PHE A 102 -4.03 -7.87 -0.39
N GLY A 103 -4.19 -7.40 0.85
CA GLY A 103 -5.50 -7.19 1.45
C GLY A 103 -6.33 -6.10 0.76
N HIS A 104 -5.69 -5.08 0.19
CA HIS A 104 -6.36 -4.06 -0.64
C HIS A 104 -6.88 -4.70 -1.93
N ASN A 105 -6.06 -5.44 -2.66
CA ASN A 105 -6.50 -6.18 -3.85
C ASN A 105 -7.67 -7.13 -3.52
N ALA A 106 -7.61 -7.82 -2.39
CA ALA A 106 -8.68 -8.71 -1.95
C ALA A 106 -10.01 -7.98 -1.66
N VAL A 107 -9.95 -6.73 -1.19
CA VAL A 107 -11.18 -5.95 -0.90
C VAL A 107 -11.93 -5.60 -2.18
N HIS A 108 -11.21 -5.43 -3.28
CA HIS A 108 -11.77 -5.18 -4.61
C HIS A 108 -12.03 -6.46 -5.41
N PHE A 109 -11.93 -7.61 -4.74
CA PHE A 109 -12.09 -8.93 -5.30
C PHE A 109 -11.05 -9.34 -6.36
N ALA A 110 -9.90 -8.66 -6.41
CA ALA A 110 -8.95 -8.81 -7.50
C ALA A 110 -8.15 -10.12 -7.49
N LEU A 111 -8.15 -10.88 -6.38
CA LEU A 111 -7.29 -12.07 -6.26
C LEU A 111 -7.87 -13.31 -6.91
N CYS A 112 -9.17 -13.56 -6.73
CA CYS A 112 -9.84 -14.76 -7.25
C CYS A 112 -11.37 -14.60 -7.26
N PRO A 113 -12.12 -15.49 -7.94
CA PRO A 113 -13.59 -15.41 -7.99
C PRO A 113 -14.29 -15.52 -6.64
N ASN A 114 -13.70 -16.24 -5.67
CA ASN A 114 -14.33 -16.45 -4.38
C ASN A 114 -14.05 -15.27 -3.44
N HIS A 115 -15.08 -14.44 -3.23
CA HIS A 115 -15.01 -13.22 -2.42
C HIS A 115 -14.72 -13.50 -0.94
N GLU A 116 -15.42 -14.47 -0.34
CA GLU A 116 -15.20 -14.82 1.06
C GLU A 116 -13.81 -15.43 1.29
N TRP A 117 -13.28 -16.19 0.31
CA TRP A 117 -11.95 -16.78 0.40
C TRP A 117 -10.85 -15.73 0.49
N GLN A 118 -10.83 -14.77 -0.44
CA GLN A 118 -9.81 -13.71 -0.42
C GLN A 118 -9.96 -12.77 0.79
N TRP A 119 -11.20 -12.56 1.27
CA TRP A 119 -11.43 -11.82 2.51
C TRP A 119 -10.93 -12.57 3.74
N TRP A 120 -11.18 -13.88 3.82
CA TRP A 120 -10.66 -14.73 4.87
C TRP A 120 -9.12 -14.72 4.88
N LEU A 121 -8.49 -14.85 3.71
CA LEU A 121 -7.02 -14.78 3.57
C LEU A 121 -6.48 -13.45 4.12
N SER A 122 -7.05 -12.34 3.67
CA SER A 122 -6.63 -11.01 4.16
C SER A 122 -6.86 -10.86 5.66
N ASN A 123 -7.98 -11.37 6.19
CA ASN A 123 -8.25 -11.34 7.63
C ASN A 123 -7.17 -12.07 8.44
N VAL A 124 -6.91 -13.33 8.10
CA VAL A 124 -6.00 -14.22 8.83
C VAL A 124 -4.55 -13.78 8.71
N PHE A 125 -4.11 -13.42 7.49
CA PHE A 125 -2.69 -13.15 7.25
C PHE A 125 -2.29 -11.68 7.39
N TYR A 126 -3.25 -10.75 7.44
CA TYR A 126 -2.94 -9.32 7.55
C TYR A 126 -3.80 -8.58 8.57
N GLN A 127 -5.13 -8.56 8.39
CA GLN A 127 -5.97 -7.66 9.17
C GLN A 127 -5.89 -7.97 10.66
N PHE A 128 -5.96 -9.25 11.03
CA PHE A 128 -5.89 -9.66 12.43
C PHE A 128 -4.47 -9.49 12.99
N PRO A 129 -3.40 -10.00 12.34
CA PRO A 129 -2.02 -9.74 12.78
C PRO A 129 -1.63 -8.27 12.89
N ALA A 130 -2.21 -7.38 12.07
CA ALA A 130 -1.93 -5.95 12.09
C ALA A 130 -2.97 -5.12 12.86
N PHE A 131 -3.84 -5.78 13.64
CA PHE A 131 -4.86 -5.12 14.47
C PHE A 131 -5.78 -4.17 13.68
N LYS A 132 -6.05 -4.51 12.41
CA LYS A 132 -6.98 -3.81 11.54
C LYS A 132 -8.38 -4.40 11.66
N ARG A 133 -9.34 -3.65 11.13
CA ARG A 133 -10.75 -4.07 11.00
C ARG A 133 -10.84 -5.25 10.04
N ASP A 134 -11.86 -6.07 10.21
CA ASP A 134 -12.09 -7.19 9.31
C ASP A 134 -12.43 -6.70 7.88
N MET A 135 -12.35 -7.61 6.92
CA MET A 135 -12.56 -7.30 5.50
C MET A 135 -13.95 -6.79 5.14
N ARG A 136 -15.02 -7.16 5.86
CA ARG A 136 -16.36 -6.62 5.57
C ARG A 136 -16.43 -5.15 5.96
N SER A 137 -15.93 -4.82 7.15
CA SER A 137 -15.80 -3.42 7.60
C SER A 137 -14.86 -2.62 6.69
N ARG A 138 -13.72 -3.20 6.27
CA ARG A 138 -12.81 -2.54 5.31
C ARG A 138 -13.47 -2.30 3.96
N HIS A 139 -14.25 -3.26 3.45
CA HIS A 139 -14.96 -3.09 2.18
C HIS A 139 -15.86 -1.86 2.23
N GLN A 140 -16.68 -1.71 3.28
CA GLN A 140 -17.50 -0.51 3.44
C GLN A 140 -16.66 0.78 3.40
N THR A 141 -15.64 0.90 4.25
CA THR A 141 -14.91 2.16 4.37
C THR A 141 -14.00 2.47 3.18
N HIS A 142 -13.53 1.44 2.49
CA HIS A 142 -12.60 1.60 1.37
C HIS A 142 -13.31 1.71 0.03
N THR A 143 -14.21 0.77 -0.28
CA THR A 143 -14.85 0.72 -1.61
C THR A 143 -16.04 1.66 -1.71
N MET A 144 -16.81 1.83 -0.64
CA MET A 144 -18.05 2.62 -0.66
C MET A 144 -17.82 4.09 -0.27
N GLU A 145 -16.95 4.36 0.69
CA GLU A 145 -16.69 5.73 1.17
C GLU A 145 -15.56 6.40 0.36
N HIS A 146 -14.36 5.79 0.34
CA HIS A 146 -13.19 6.36 -0.32
C HIS A 146 -13.23 6.26 -1.86
N HIS A 147 -13.28 5.05 -2.45
CA HIS A 147 -13.20 4.88 -3.92
C HIS A 147 -14.36 5.52 -4.72
N ARG A 148 -15.49 5.82 -4.07
CA ARG A 148 -16.61 6.54 -4.68
C ARG A 148 -16.46 8.05 -4.62
N ASN A 149 -15.68 8.56 -3.66
CA ASN A 149 -15.54 9.99 -3.41
C ASN A 149 -14.07 10.40 -3.21
N PRO A 150 -13.11 9.98 -4.07
CA PRO A 150 -11.70 10.28 -3.86
C PRO A 150 -11.48 11.80 -3.78
N ASN A 151 -10.69 12.24 -2.80
CA ASN A 151 -10.39 13.64 -2.51
C ASN A 151 -11.62 14.52 -2.16
N HIS A 152 -12.81 13.94 -1.94
CA HIS A 152 -13.98 14.72 -1.53
C HIS A 152 -13.81 15.29 -0.11
N PRO A 153 -14.11 16.58 0.13
CA PRO A 153 -13.86 17.23 1.42
C PRO A 153 -14.45 16.52 2.64
N ASP A 154 -15.74 16.16 2.56
CA ASP A 154 -16.48 15.60 3.70
C ASP A 154 -16.70 14.09 3.67
N ARG A 155 -16.45 13.46 2.51
CA ARG A 155 -16.83 12.06 2.25
C ARG A 155 -15.63 11.13 2.13
N ASP A 156 -14.44 11.66 1.87
CA ASP A 156 -13.23 10.85 1.77
C ASP A 156 -12.56 10.69 3.14
N PRO A 157 -12.64 9.50 3.78
CA PRO A 157 -11.97 9.28 5.06
C PRO A 157 -10.45 9.39 4.97
N ASN A 158 -9.86 9.15 3.79
CA ASN A 158 -8.42 9.26 3.58
C ASN A 158 -7.98 10.74 3.55
N ARG A 159 -8.73 11.61 2.87
CA ARG A 159 -8.50 13.06 2.91
C ARG A 159 -8.61 13.61 4.33
N ALA A 160 -9.66 13.21 5.06
CA ALA A 160 -9.86 13.61 6.46
C ALA A 160 -8.66 13.19 7.33
N ARG A 161 -8.11 11.99 7.10
CA ARG A 161 -6.92 11.50 7.80
C ARG A 161 -5.66 12.29 7.47
N VAL A 162 -5.44 12.68 6.21
CA VAL A 162 -4.31 13.52 5.80
C VAL A 162 -4.38 14.88 6.52
N GLN A 163 -5.55 15.51 6.53
CA GLN A 163 -5.78 16.77 7.22
C GLN A 163 -5.58 16.65 8.75
N ALA A 164 -6.14 15.60 9.38
CA ALA A 164 -6.00 15.35 10.81
C ALA A 164 -4.55 15.03 11.24
N GLY A 165 -3.72 14.53 10.31
CA GLY A 165 -2.29 14.34 10.53
C GLY A 165 -1.45 15.63 10.45
N GLY A 166 -2.08 16.79 10.21
CA GLY A 166 -1.42 18.10 10.23
C GLY A 166 -1.04 18.66 8.87
N TYR A 167 -1.34 17.96 7.77
CA TYR A 167 -1.17 18.49 6.42
C TYR A 167 -2.30 19.47 6.08
N VAL A 168 -2.13 20.72 6.51
CA VAL A 168 -3.03 21.86 6.27
C VAL A 168 -2.30 22.96 5.50
N ALA A 169 -3.05 23.85 4.83
CA ALA A 169 -2.44 24.96 4.11
C ALA A 169 -1.75 25.94 5.08
N GLY A 170 -0.59 26.46 4.68
CA GLY A 170 0.21 27.42 5.47
C GLY A 170 1.25 26.79 6.39
N ILE A 171 1.52 25.49 6.28
CA ILE A 171 2.59 24.85 7.07
C ILE A 171 3.98 25.25 6.56
N SER A 172 4.96 25.28 7.46
CA SER A 172 6.34 25.55 7.07
C SER A 172 6.97 24.38 6.30
N SER A 173 8.04 24.65 5.54
CA SER A 173 8.80 23.60 4.84
C SER A 173 9.34 22.52 5.80
N SER A 174 9.83 22.92 6.97
CA SER A 174 10.31 21.97 7.98
C SER A 174 9.15 21.13 8.53
N SER A 175 8.01 21.76 8.85
CA SER A 175 6.80 21.06 9.28
C SER A 175 6.34 20.01 8.26
N PHE A 176 6.37 20.32 6.96
CA PHE A 176 5.99 19.35 5.93
C PHE A 176 6.82 18.06 6.00
N HIS A 177 8.14 18.19 6.17
CA HIS A 177 9.06 17.05 6.18
C HIS A 177 9.02 16.30 7.51
N THR A 178 8.86 16.98 8.66
CA THR A 178 8.72 16.30 9.96
C THR A 178 7.41 15.53 10.06
N LEU A 179 6.35 16.00 9.41
CA LEU A 179 5.06 15.30 9.32
C LEU A 179 5.12 14.00 8.52
N LEU A 180 6.16 13.76 7.70
CA LEU A 180 6.37 12.43 7.09
C LEU A 180 6.62 11.36 8.16
N LEU A 181 7.13 11.76 9.33
CA LEU A 181 7.33 10.92 10.51
C LEU A 181 6.23 11.11 11.56
N TYR A 182 5.09 11.71 11.20
CA TYR A 182 3.94 11.89 12.09
C TYR A 182 3.58 10.63 12.89
N PRO A 183 3.57 9.41 12.33
CA PRO A 183 3.25 8.20 13.10
C PRO A 183 4.21 7.89 14.26
N LEU A 184 5.43 8.45 14.26
CA LEU A 184 6.41 8.30 15.34
C LEU A 184 6.28 9.38 16.43
N THR A 185 5.50 10.44 16.18
CA THR A 185 5.21 11.45 17.19
C THR A 185 4.29 10.87 18.27
N PRO A 186 4.28 11.39 19.51
CA PRO A 186 3.36 10.92 20.55
C PRO A 186 1.88 10.94 20.10
N GLY A 187 1.47 11.99 19.40
CA GLY A 187 0.11 12.11 18.86
C GLY A 187 -0.20 11.06 17.79
N GLY A 188 0.69 10.88 16.80
CA GLY A 188 0.51 9.87 15.75
C GLY A 188 0.55 8.44 16.30
N ALA A 189 1.45 8.15 17.24
CA ALA A 189 1.54 6.86 17.92
C ALA A 189 0.26 6.56 18.72
N TRP A 190 -0.30 7.55 19.41
CA TRP A 190 -1.57 7.43 20.13
C TRP A 190 -2.74 7.17 19.18
N VAL A 191 -2.82 7.90 18.06
CA VAL A 191 -3.85 7.66 17.02
C VAL A 191 -3.72 6.26 16.45
N ASN A 192 -2.50 5.78 16.17
CA ASN A 192 -2.28 4.41 15.68
C ASN A 192 -2.76 3.37 16.71
N LEU A 193 -2.35 3.51 17.97
CA LEU A 193 -2.71 2.58 19.04
C LEU A 193 -4.22 2.52 19.28
N THR A 194 -4.87 3.68 19.42
CA THR A 194 -6.33 3.77 19.62
C THR A 194 -7.09 3.24 18.42
N THR A 195 -6.60 3.46 17.20
CA THR A 195 -7.18 2.89 15.98
C THR A 195 -7.04 1.36 15.95
N MET A 196 -5.88 0.81 16.33
CA MET A 196 -5.66 -0.64 16.44
C MET A 196 -6.59 -1.28 17.48
N ALA A 197 -6.72 -0.65 18.65
CA ALA A 197 -7.63 -1.09 19.71
C ALA A 197 -9.08 -1.06 19.24
N ARG A 198 -9.55 0.08 18.71
CA ARG A 198 -10.92 0.25 18.20
C ARG A 198 -11.26 -0.78 17.12
N ASN A 199 -10.37 -0.94 16.14
CA ASN A 199 -10.54 -1.91 15.05
C ASN A 199 -10.57 -3.37 15.53
N SER A 200 -9.91 -3.66 16.65
CA SER A 200 -9.82 -5.02 17.19
C SER A 200 -10.96 -5.37 18.14
N LEU A 201 -11.58 -4.37 18.79
CA LEU A 201 -12.55 -4.58 19.87
C LEU A 201 -14.01 -4.34 19.47
N LEU A 202 -14.29 -3.44 18.52
CA LEU A 202 -15.67 -3.06 18.20
C LEU A 202 -16.34 -3.95 17.15
N ASN A 203 -17.63 -4.24 17.35
CA ASN A 203 -18.55 -4.84 16.38
C ASN A 203 -18.13 -6.21 15.83
N HIS A 204 -17.42 -7.02 16.63
CA HIS A 204 -17.00 -8.36 16.23
C HIS A 204 -17.93 -9.45 16.76
N SER A 205 -18.22 -10.44 15.91
CA SER A 205 -18.82 -11.69 16.35
C SER A 205 -17.87 -12.46 17.27
N ARG A 206 -18.39 -13.34 18.15
CA ARG A 206 -17.55 -14.22 18.99
C ARG A 206 -16.54 -15.02 18.16
N LEU A 207 -16.98 -15.52 16.99
CA LEU A 207 -16.11 -16.25 16.06
C LEU A 207 -14.97 -15.38 15.54
N THR A 208 -15.25 -14.14 15.14
CA THR A 208 -14.23 -13.19 14.67
C THR A 208 -13.20 -12.91 15.75
N THR A 209 -13.64 -12.72 17.00
CA THR A 209 -12.74 -12.50 18.14
C THR A 209 -11.84 -13.71 18.39
N VAL A 210 -12.40 -14.92 18.40
CA VAL A 210 -11.62 -16.17 18.57
C VAL A 210 -10.60 -16.32 17.44
N LEU A 211 -11.00 -16.15 16.18
CA LEU A 211 -10.09 -16.23 15.04
C LEU A 211 -8.97 -15.21 15.12
N ARG A 212 -9.27 -13.97 15.54
CA ARG A 212 -8.26 -12.94 15.77
C ARG A 212 -7.24 -13.39 16.82
N VAL A 213 -7.69 -13.84 17.99
CA VAL A 213 -6.81 -14.32 19.05
C VAL A 213 -5.94 -15.49 18.57
N LEU A 214 -6.52 -16.47 17.86
CA LEU A 214 -5.76 -17.58 17.29
C LEU A 214 -4.70 -17.11 16.29
N CYS A 215 -5.01 -16.12 15.45
CA CYS A 215 -4.03 -15.54 14.52
C CYS A 215 -2.89 -14.83 15.27
N LEU A 216 -3.20 -14.07 16.32
CA LEU A 216 -2.19 -13.40 17.15
C LEU A 216 -1.27 -14.41 17.84
N ILE A 217 -1.83 -15.47 18.41
CA ILE A 217 -1.06 -16.56 19.04
C ILE A 217 -0.19 -17.26 18.00
N ALA A 218 -0.73 -17.57 16.82
CA ALA A 218 0.01 -18.23 15.75
C ALA A 218 1.20 -17.39 15.25
N VAL A 219 1.00 -16.08 15.05
CA VAL A 219 2.08 -15.16 14.66
C VAL A 219 3.13 -15.05 15.77
N ALA A 220 2.71 -14.91 17.03
CA ALA A 220 3.63 -14.89 18.17
C ALA A 220 4.45 -16.17 18.25
N ALA A 221 3.82 -17.35 18.13
CA ALA A 221 4.49 -18.64 18.16
C ALA A 221 5.48 -18.81 16.99
N LEU A 222 5.09 -18.43 15.78
CA LEU A 222 5.93 -18.51 14.58
C LEU A 222 7.19 -17.64 14.72
N LEU A 223 7.05 -16.41 15.21
CA LEU A 223 8.18 -15.50 15.35
C LEU A 223 9.03 -15.82 16.59
N TYR A 224 8.42 -16.36 17.63
CA TYR A 224 9.15 -16.90 18.78
C TYR A 224 10.00 -18.09 18.37
N TRP A 225 9.48 -19.00 17.54
CA TRP A 225 10.26 -20.09 16.98
C TRP A 225 11.46 -19.60 16.16
N ALA A 226 11.28 -18.53 15.37
CA ALA A 226 12.32 -18.01 14.49
C ALA A 226 13.45 -17.23 15.21
N GLY A 227 13.12 -16.51 16.29
CA GLY A 227 14.09 -15.61 16.95
C GLY A 227 13.82 -15.34 18.43
N GLY A 228 13.09 -16.23 19.11
CA GLY A 228 12.69 -16.07 20.50
C GLY A 228 11.84 -14.82 20.74
N TRP A 229 11.93 -14.26 21.95
CA TRP A 229 11.22 -13.02 22.29
C TRP A 229 11.61 -11.83 21.39
N LYS A 230 12.87 -11.79 20.91
CA LYS A 230 13.33 -10.75 19.96
C LYS A 230 12.61 -10.86 18.63
N GLY A 231 12.35 -12.08 18.15
CA GLY A 231 11.57 -12.33 16.95
C GLY A 231 10.15 -11.76 17.05
N VAL A 232 9.47 -11.98 18.18
CA VAL A 232 8.14 -11.41 18.43
C VAL A 232 8.20 -9.88 18.52
N LEU A 233 9.15 -9.33 19.26
CA LEU A 233 9.26 -7.89 19.48
C LEU A 233 9.65 -7.14 18.20
N PHE A 234 10.80 -7.47 17.60
CA PHE A 234 11.36 -6.73 16.47
C PHE A 234 10.79 -7.18 15.13
N GLY A 235 10.34 -8.43 15.02
CA GLY A 235 9.72 -8.97 13.81
C GLY A 235 8.26 -8.57 13.62
N TRP A 236 7.56 -8.15 14.69
CA TRP A 236 6.12 -7.86 14.64
C TRP A 236 5.67 -6.64 15.44
N LEU A 237 5.87 -6.61 16.76
CA LEU A 237 5.28 -5.56 17.60
C LEU A 237 5.90 -4.17 17.36
N VAL A 238 7.24 -4.07 17.32
CA VAL A 238 7.95 -2.82 17.04
C VAL A 238 7.63 -2.29 15.64
N PRO A 239 7.68 -3.10 14.56
CA PRO A 239 7.25 -2.66 13.23
C PRO A 239 5.84 -2.05 13.20
N LEU A 240 4.87 -2.65 13.89
CA LEU A 240 3.48 -2.16 13.94
C LEU A 240 3.34 -0.76 14.55
N MET A 241 4.29 -0.37 15.40
CA MET A 241 4.30 0.93 16.07
C MET A 241 5.27 1.93 15.43
N THR A 242 6.14 1.49 14.51
CA THR A 242 7.23 2.32 13.98
C THR A 242 7.26 2.33 12.45
N SER A 243 7.96 1.36 11.83
CA SER A 243 8.22 1.33 10.39
C SER A 243 6.96 1.16 9.54
N TYR A 244 6.08 0.22 9.89
CA TYR A 244 4.84 -0.04 9.13
C TYR A 244 3.91 1.19 9.05
N PRO A 245 3.53 1.85 10.16
CA PRO A 245 2.63 3.00 10.08
C PRO A 245 3.27 4.19 9.37
N VAL A 246 4.60 4.38 9.46
CA VAL A 246 5.33 5.39 8.66
C VAL A 246 5.24 5.08 7.17
N PHE A 247 5.53 3.85 6.76
CA PHE A 247 5.44 3.48 5.34
C PHE A 247 4.02 3.59 4.80
N ALA A 248 3.01 3.17 5.57
CA ALA A 248 1.61 3.32 5.20
C ALA A 248 1.17 4.79 5.14
N TRP A 249 1.71 5.64 6.03
CA TRP A 249 1.45 7.09 6.02
C TRP A 249 2.05 7.76 4.79
N VAL A 250 3.32 7.50 4.48
CA VAL A 250 3.96 8.06 3.29
C VAL A 250 3.28 7.56 2.01
N SER A 251 2.89 6.29 1.94
CA SER A 251 2.07 5.75 0.84
C SER A 251 0.80 6.56 0.64
N LEU A 252 0.01 6.75 1.71
CA LEU A 252 -1.24 7.50 1.66
C LEU A 252 -1.05 8.90 1.07
N LEU A 253 0.02 9.61 1.46
CA LEU A 253 0.32 10.94 0.95
C LEU A 253 0.64 10.95 -0.55
N THR A 254 1.13 9.85 -1.10
CA THR A 254 1.52 9.71 -2.52
C THR A 254 0.42 9.17 -3.43
N GLU A 255 -0.59 8.52 -2.87
CA GLU A 255 -1.67 7.87 -3.61
C GLU A 255 -2.51 8.88 -4.41
N HIS A 256 -2.83 10.03 -3.81
CA HIS A 256 -3.65 11.05 -4.43
C HIS A 256 -3.00 12.44 -4.40
N ARG A 257 -3.45 13.28 -5.34
CA ARG A 257 -3.23 14.73 -5.39
C ARG A 257 -4.14 15.39 -4.36
N TRP A 258 -3.83 15.21 -3.08
CA TRP A 258 -4.66 15.71 -1.99
C TRP A 258 -4.89 17.22 -2.07
N PHE A 259 -6.11 17.62 -1.74
CA PHE A 259 -6.54 19.02 -1.71
C PHE A 259 -6.51 19.72 -3.07
N VAL A 260 -6.45 18.97 -4.17
CA VAL A 260 -6.67 19.58 -5.50
C VAL A 260 -8.12 20.03 -5.61
N GLU A 261 -8.32 21.21 -6.21
CA GLU A 261 -9.64 21.74 -6.51
C GLU A 261 -10.22 21.11 -7.78
N GLY A 262 -11.55 21.14 -7.88
CA GLY A 262 -12.29 20.56 -9.00
C GLY A 262 -13.09 19.33 -8.61
N THR A 263 -14.21 19.15 -9.30
CA THR A 263 -15.11 17.99 -9.11
C THR A 263 -15.58 17.50 -10.47
N SER A 264 -15.89 16.20 -10.56
CA SER A 264 -16.56 15.63 -11.72
C SER A 264 -17.66 14.69 -11.26
N ARG A 265 -18.75 14.64 -12.05
CA ARG A 265 -19.80 13.62 -11.90
C ARG A 265 -19.36 12.27 -12.47
N ASP A 266 -18.42 12.27 -13.42
CA ASP A 266 -17.79 11.04 -13.89
C ASP A 266 -16.67 10.64 -12.93
N ARG A 267 -16.81 9.44 -12.35
CA ARG A 267 -15.81 8.85 -11.44
C ARG A 267 -14.43 8.78 -12.09
N ARG A 268 -14.32 8.42 -13.37
CA ARG A 268 -13.03 8.31 -14.06
C ARG A 268 -12.33 9.65 -14.18
N ASP A 269 -13.06 10.70 -14.54
CA ASP A 269 -12.49 12.05 -14.61
C ASP A 269 -12.05 12.54 -13.23
N LEU A 270 -12.81 12.20 -12.18
CA LEU A 270 -12.40 12.49 -10.81
C LEU A 270 -11.12 11.75 -10.41
N GLU A 271 -10.94 10.49 -10.81
CA GLU A 271 -9.70 9.73 -10.58
C GLU A 271 -8.51 10.32 -11.35
N TYR A 272 -8.69 10.78 -12.60
CA TYR A 272 -7.63 11.48 -13.34
C TYR A 272 -7.23 12.81 -12.70
N LEU A 273 -8.21 13.54 -12.14
CA LEU A 273 -7.98 14.80 -11.44
C LEU A 273 -7.24 14.57 -10.12
N ALA A 274 -7.76 13.66 -9.30
CA ALA A 274 -7.31 13.41 -7.92
C ALA A 274 -6.16 12.41 -7.83
N GLY A 275 -5.86 11.64 -8.87
CA GLY A 275 -4.78 10.66 -8.88
C GLY A 275 -3.61 11.08 -9.76
N ARG A 276 -2.59 10.23 -9.81
CA ARG A 276 -1.43 10.39 -10.70
C ARG A 276 -0.71 9.06 -10.93
N PRO A 277 -0.08 8.86 -12.10
CA PRO A 277 0.91 7.82 -12.25
C PRO A 277 2.24 8.27 -11.67
N THR A 278 2.94 7.37 -10.97
CA THR A 278 4.25 7.65 -10.40
C THR A 278 5.27 6.60 -10.81
N ASP A 279 6.38 7.04 -11.41
CA ASP A 279 7.48 6.17 -11.75
C ASP A 279 8.59 6.18 -10.71
N TYR A 280 8.86 5.01 -10.14
CA TYR A 280 9.93 4.78 -9.18
C TYR A 280 11.11 4.05 -9.85
N PHE A 281 12.22 4.75 -10.04
CA PHE A 281 13.40 4.26 -10.77
C PHE A 281 14.63 4.00 -9.87
N GLY A 282 15.52 3.11 -10.33
CA GLY A 282 16.81 2.85 -9.69
C GLY A 282 16.67 2.20 -8.30
N ILE A 283 17.75 2.27 -7.51
CA ILE A 283 17.79 1.65 -6.18
C ILE A 283 16.79 2.30 -5.23
N SER A 284 16.69 3.64 -5.23
CA SER A 284 15.69 4.35 -4.41
C SER A 284 14.26 3.96 -4.80
N GLY A 285 13.97 3.86 -6.10
CA GLY A 285 12.68 3.39 -6.58
C GLY A 285 12.37 1.96 -6.21
N TRP A 286 13.37 1.07 -6.24
CA TRP A 286 13.23 -0.30 -5.75
C TRP A 286 12.91 -0.34 -4.26
N LEU A 287 13.61 0.44 -3.43
CA LEU A 287 13.32 0.56 -2.00
C LEU A 287 11.88 1.05 -1.77
N ILE A 288 11.43 2.07 -2.50
CA ILE A 288 10.05 2.57 -2.39
C ILE A 288 9.04 1.46 -2.73
N ARG A 289 9.27 0.69 -3.80
CA ARG A 289 8.41 -0.44 -4.19
C ARG A 289 8.44 -1.60 -3.19
N VAL A 290 9.50 -1.72 -2.39
CA VAL A 290 9.64 -2.77 -1.37
C VAL A 290 8.98 -2.36 -0.04
N PHE A 291 9.10 -1.09 0.34
CA PHE A 291 8.72 -0.62 1.68
C PHE A 291 7.44 0.23 1.70
N ILE A 292 7.23 1.11 0.73
CA ILE A 292 6.21 2.16 0.78
C ILE A 292 5.05 1.85 -0.18
N ALA A 293 5.35 1.61 -1.45
CA ALA A 293 4.38 1.41 -2.53
C ALA A 293 4.54 0.01 -3.17
N PRO A 294 4.28 -1.09 -2.45
CA PRO A 294 4.36 -2.43 -3.03
C PRO A 294 3.25 -2.69 -4.05
N THR A 295 3.56 -3.47 -5.09
CA THR A 295 2.56 -4.03 -6.00
C THR A 295 1.64 -2.99 -6.64
N SER A 296 0.34 -2.97 -6.32
CA SER A 296 -0.65 -2.04 -6.89
C SER A 296 -0.43 -0.58 -6.51
N ASP A 297 0.12 -0.28 -5.35
CA ASP A 297 0.37 1.12 -4.94
C ASP A 297 1.37 1.82 -5.89
N ALA A 298 2.34 1.08 -6.41
CA ALA A 298 3.28 1.64 -7.38
C ALA A 298 2.63 1.99 -8.73
N TYR A 299 1.37 1.59 -8.92
CA TYR A 299 0.54 1.83 -10.09
C TYR A 299 -0.83 2.36 -9.65
N HIS A 300 -0.87 3.18 -8.59
CA HIS A 300 -2.11 3.53 -7.89
C HIS A 300 -3.19 4.10 -8.80
N LEU A 301 -2.88 5.02 -9.73
CA LEU A 301 -3.90 5.53 -10.65
C LEU A 301 -4.48 4.44 -11.57
N ALA A 302 -3.65 3.55 -12.13
CA ALA A 302 -4.15 2.41 -12.90
C ALA A 302 -5.02 1.49 -12.04
N HIS A 303 -4.63 1.27 -10.78
CA HIS A 303 -5.41 0.51 -9.81
C HIS A 303 -6.75 1.19 -9.52
N SER A 304 -6.79 2.49 -9.22
CA SER A 304 -8.04 3.21 -8.96
C SER A 304 -8.98 3.21 -10.16
N LEU A 305 -8.45 3.32 -11.39
CA LEU A 305 -9.26 3.21 -12.61
C LEU A 305 -9.82 1.79 -12.83
N TYR A 306 -9.08 0.75 -12.41
CA TYR A 306 -9.44 -0.65 -12.60
C TYR A 306 -9.24 -1.48 -11.31
N PRO A 307 -9.99 -1.21 -10.23
CA PRO A 307 -9.66 -1.70 -8.88
C PRO A 307 -9.84 -3.21 -8.72
N GLY A 308 -10.73 -3.81 -9.55
CA GLY A 308 -10.90 -5.25 -9.61
C GLY A 308 -9.75 -5.97 -10.31
N VAL A 309 -8.79 -5.25 -10.92
CA VAL A 309 -7.65 -5.84 -11.64
C VAL A 309 -6.55 -6.32 -10.69
N ARG A 310 -6.10 -7.56 -10.85
CA ARG A 310 -5.01 -8.13 -10.06
C ARG A 310 -3.72 -7.34 -10.32
N TRP A 311 -3.01 -7.00 -9.25
CA TRP A 311 -1.76 -6.24 -9.29
C TRP A 311 -0.73 -6.69 -10.34
N ASN A 312 -0.69 -7.99 -10.68
CA ASN A 312 0.22 -8.55 -11.68
C ASN A 312 0.06 -7.93 -13.07
N TYR A 313 -1.12 -7.41 -13.40
CA TYR A 313 -1.44 -6.85 -14.72
C TYR A 313 -1.35 -5.32 -14.77
N LEU A 314 -1.28 -4.66 -13.61
CA LEU A 314 -1.22 -3.20 -13.53
C LEU A 314 -0.02 -2.57 -14.25
N PRO A 315 1.20 -3.15 -14.26
CA PRO A 315 2.30 -2.59 -15.03
C PRO A 315 1.99 -2.46 -16.53
N ALA A 316 1.26 -3.43 -17.10
CA ALA A 316 0.90 -3.39 -18.51
C ALA A 316 -0.21 -2.34 -18.78
N ILE A 317 -1.16 -2.21 -17.86
CA ILE A 317 -2.23 -1.21 -17.94
C ILE A 317 -1.65 0.20 -17.81
N ASP A 318 -0.80 0.43 -16.81
CA ASP A 318 -0.10 1.71 -16.59
C ASP A 318 0.69 2.12 -17.85
N ARG A 319 1.47 1.20 -18.41
CA ARG A 319 2.20 1.45 -19.66
C ARG A 319 1.27 1.81 -20.83
N HIS A 320 0.16 1.08 -20.99
CA HIS A 320 -0.78 1.34 -22.06
C HIS A 320 -1.43 2.73 -21.91
N LEU A 321 -1.91 3.06 -20.72
CA LEU A 321 -2.56 4.35 -20.45
C LEU A 321 -1.58 5.51 -20.62
N LYS A 322 -0.32 5.36 -20.22
CA LYS A 322 0.70 6.40 -20.43
C LYS A 322 0.90 6.78 -21.89
N ILE A 323 0.71 5.82 -22.81
CA ILE A 323 0.91 6.01 -24.25
C ILE A 323 -0.37 6.52 -24.92
N HIS A 324 -1.54 6.00 -24.55
CA HIS A 324 -2.77 6.16 -25.32
C HIS A 324 -3.86 7.01 -24.66
N GLU A 325 -3.72 7.38 -23.39
CA GLU A 325 -4.68 8.20 -22.66
C GLU A 325 -3.99 9.46 -22.13
N PRO A 326 -4.07 10.60 -22.84
CA PRO A 326 -3.39 11.83 -22.45
C PRO A 326 -3.72 12.28 -21.02
N ARG A 327 -4.98 12.11 -20.57
CA ARG A 327 -5.40 12.47 -19.20
C ARG A 327 -4.64 11.72 -18.13
N TYR A 328 -4.20 10.49 -18.42
CA TYR A 328 -3.47 9.66 -17.46
C TYR A 328 -2.10 10.26 -17.12
N SER A 329 -1.39 10.79 -18.13
CA SER A 329 -0.03 11.31 -17.97
C SER A 329 0.04 12.79 -17.60
N ASN A 330 -1.07 13.52 -17.61
CA ASN A 330 -1.12 14.97 -17.34
C ASN A 330 -0.47 15.37 -16.02
N ASN A 331 -0.61 14.54 -14.98
CA ASN A 331 -0.09 14.80 -13.64
C ASN A 331 0.99 13.78 -13.24
N ALA A 332 1.71 13.22 -14.21
CA ALA A 332 2.72 12.19 -13.94
C ALA A 332 3.81 12.70 -12.99
N SER A 333 4.27 11.83 -12.09
CA SER A 333 5.38 12.12 -11.19
C SER A 333 6.47 11.06 -11.22
N GLU A 334 7.66 11.42 -10.76
CA GLU A 334 8.83 10.54 -10.67
C GLU A 334 9.48 10.60 -9.30
N GLY A 335 9.78 9.43 -8.74
CA GLY A 335 10.38 9.34 -7.41
C GLY A 335 9.45 9.81 -6.28
N LEU A 336 9.99 9.85 -5.07
CA LEU A 336 9.23 10.21 -3.86
C LEU A 336 9.53 11.64 -3.40
N LEU A 337 10.79 11.92 -3.06
CA LEU A 337 11.27 13.22 -2.59
C LEU A 337 12.32 13.85 -3.51
N LEU A 338 13.15 13.01 -4.14
CA LEU A 338 14.24 13.47 -5.01
C LEU A 338 13.78 13.47 -6.46
N LYS A 339 13.89 14.64 -7.11
CA LYS A 339 13.64 14.81 -8.53
C LYS A 339 14.75 14.13 -9.34
N ARG A 340 14.38 13.36 -10.37
CA ARG A 340 15.33 12.69 -11.27
C ARG A 340 15.19 13.12 -12.72
N GLY A 341 13.96 13.29 -13.21
CA GLY A 341 13.66 13.83 -14.54
C GLY A 341 13.03 15.22 -14.50
N SER A 342 12.24 15.55 -15.51
CA SER A 342 11.52 16.82 -15.62
C SER A 342 10.23 16.86 -14.80
N ALA A 343 9.63 15.69 -14.55
CA ALA A 343 8.38 15.53 -13.81
C ALA A 343 8.50 15.92 -12.32
N PRO A 344 7.40 16.36 -11.69
CA PRO A 344 7.33 16.56 -10.24
C PRO A 344 7.58 15.26 -9.47
N THR A 345 7.92 15.35 -8.19
CA THR A 345 7.98 14.17 -7.33
C THR A 345 6.58 13.81 -6.81
N ALA A 346 6.42 12.59 -6.29
CA ALA A 346 5.12 12.17 -5.74
C ALA A 346 4.59 13.13 -4.65
N LEU A 347 5.49 13.81 -3.93
CA LEU A 347 5.12 14.72 -2.83
C LEU A 347 5.26 16.21 -3.16
N SER A 348 5.85 16.59 -4.30
CA SER A 348 6.15 18.01 -4.57
C SER A 348 4.89 18.87 -4.73
N GLU A 349 3.86 18.42 -5.45
CA GLU A 349 2.65 19.23 -5.57
C GLU A 349 1.91 19.38 -4.23
N LEU A 350 1.94 18.34 -3.37
CA LEU A 350 1.36 18.45 -2.03
C LEU A 350 2.15 19.47 -1.19
N TYR A 351 3.49 19.45 -1.31
CA TYR A 351 4.36 20.44 -0.69
C TYR A 351 4.03 21.86 -1.17
N GLU A 352 3.94 22.07 -2.50
CA GLU A 352 3.64 23.38 -3.09
C GLU A 352 2.29 23.93 -2.61
N ARG A 353 1.23 23.09 -2.59
CA ARG A 353 -0.10 23.49 -2.12
C ARG A 353 -0.15 23.85 -0.64
N LEU A 354 0.64 23.18 0.19
CA LEU A 354 0.54 23.34 1.64
C LEU A 354 1.53 24.35 2.20
N VAL A 355 2.68 24.53 1.54
CA VAL A 355 3.77 25.39 2.02
C VAL A 355 3.81 26.71 1.24
N THR A 356 3.72 26.65 -0.09
CA THR A 356 3.96 27.81 -0.96
C THR A 356 2.70 28.64 -1.17
N THR A 357 1.56 28.02 -1.48
CA THR A 357 0.29 28.74 -1.71
C THR A 357 -0.46 29.10 -0.42
N GLY A 358 0.04 28.67 0.75
CA GLY A 358 -0.50 29.03 2.06
C GLY A 358 0.05 30.34 2.64
N HIS A 359 1.04 30.96 1.99
CA HIS A 359 1.38 32.35 2.24
C HIS A 359 0.47 33.19 1.33
N PRO A 360 -0.41 34.06 1.87
CA PRO A 360 -1.08 35.02 1.01
C PRO A 360 0.02 35.73 0.23
N GLU A 361 -0.13 35.80 -1.09
CA GLU A 361 0.63 36.74 -1.89
C GLU A 361 0.56 38.06 -1.14
N ASN A 362 1.71 38.55 -0.66
CA ASN A 362 1.84 39.96 -0.37
C ASN A 362 1.53 40.62 -1.71
N THR A 363 0.29 41.07 -1.85
CA THR A 363 -0.13 42.02 -2.85
C THR A 363 0.90 43.12 -2.78
N LEU A 364 1.85 43.09 -3.71
CA LEU A 364 2.64 44.25 -4.06
C LEU A 364 1.59 45.27 -4.47
N ASN A 365 1.23 46.11 -3.51
CA ASN A 365 0.69 47.43 -3.76
C ASN A 365 1.66 48.09 -4.72
N THR A 366 1.40 47.94 -6.03
CA THR A 366 1.88 48.88 -7.02
C THR A 366 1.20 50.18 -6.67
N ARG A 367 1.92 50.94 -5.83
CA ARG A 367 1.72 52.37 -5.65
C ARG A 367 1.62 52.98 -7.04
N GLY A 368 0.56 53.77 -7.25
CA GLY A 368 0.42 54.58 -8.43
C GLY A 368 1.58 55.57 -8.60
N SER A 369 1.84 55.89 -9.87
CA SER A 369 2.48 57.06 -10.48
C SER A 369 2.96 56.55 -11.84
N VAL A 370 2.46 56.99 -13.00
CA VAL A 370 1.96 58.30 -13.44
C VAL A 370 0.73 58.11 -14.34
#